data_AF-B8L039-F1
#
_entry.id   AF-B8L039-F1
#
_cell.length_a   1.000
_cell.length_b   1.000
_cell.length_c   1.000
_cell.angle_alpha   90.00
_cell.angle_beta   90.00
_cell.angle_gamma   90.00
#
_symmetry.space_group_name_H-M   'P 1'
#
loop_
_entity.id
_entity.type
_entity.pdbx_description
1 polymer ?
#
loop_
_entity_poly.entity_id
_entity_poly.type
_entity_poly.pdbx_seq_one_letter_code
_entity_poly.pdbx_strand_id
1 'polypeptide(L)' 'MRNQLDIFDHDPARLAKANRDAAEHALTDVQFSHKVRQERAAHYTAEAVRLEALAALCSPTRAAEGGTHRNARNAR' A
#
# COMPACT_ATOMS: atom_id res chain seq x y z
N MET A 1 0.46 -22.73 -6.43
CA MET A 1 1.86 -22.61 -5.95
C MET A 1 2.07 -21.15 -5.56
N ARG A 2 2.28 -20.86 -4.27
CA ARG A 2 2.68 -19.52 -3.79
C ARG A 2 4.18 -19.38 -4.06
N ASN A 3 4.59 -18.34 -4.77
CA ASN A 3 5.97 -18.19 -5.22
C ASN A 3 6.79 -17.55 -4.08
N GLN A 4 8.06 -17.91 -3.94
CA GLN A 4 8.98 -17.33 -2.96
C GLN A 4 9.33 -15.85 -3.25
N LEU A 5 8.69 -15.24 -4.26
CA LEU A 5 8.79 -13.82 -4.56
C LEU A 5 7.63 -13.02 -3.96
N ASP A 6 6.50 -13.67 -3.62
CA ASP A 6 5.32 -13.06 -2.96
C ASP A 6 5.66 -12.50 -1.56
N ILE A 7 6.75 -12.97 -0.96
CA ILE A 7 7.30 -12.54 0.34
C ILE A 7 8.07 -11.21 0.23
N PHE A 8 8.55 -10.85 -0.98
CA PHE A 8 9.26 -9.61 -1.24
C PHE A 8 8.40 -8.55 -1.93
N ASP A 9 7.16 -8.90 -2.32
CA ASP A 9 6.14 -7.94 -2.76
C ASP A 9 5.69 -7.09 -1.57
N HIS A 10 6.56 -6.15 -1.18
CA HIS A 10 6.28 -5.05 -0.26
C HIS A 10 5.42 -4.00 -0.97
N ASP A 11 4.30 -4.43 -1.55
CA ASP A 11 3.31 -3.54 -2.11
C ASP A 11 2.84 -2.61 -0.97
N PRO A 12 3.20 -1.31 -1.01
CA PRO A 12 2.87 -0.40 0.08
C PRO A 12 1.36 -0.28 0.28
N ALA A 13 0.54 -0.51 -0.76
CA ALA A 13 -0.92 -0.52 -0.64
C ALA A 13 -1.42 -1.73 0.14
N ARG A 14 -0.87 -2.93 -0.11
CA ARG A 14 -1.20 -4.13 0.66
C ARG A 14 -0.73 -4.02 2.11
N LEU A 15 0.47 -3.47 2.34
CA LEU A 15 0.99 -3.24 3.69
C LEU A 15 0.17 -2.19 4.44
N ALA A 16 -0.27 -1.12 3.77
CA ALA A 16 -1.16 -0.13 4.35
C ALA A 16 -2.46 -0.78 4.83
N LYS A 17 -3.10 -1.58 3.98
CA LYS A 17 -4.32 -2.32 4.36
C LYS A 17 -4.07 -3.24 5.57
N ALA A 18 -2.99 -4.01 5.56
CA ALA A 18 -2.66 -4.90 6.68
C ALA A 18 -2.49 -4.12 8.00
N ASN A 19 -1.91 -2.92 7.95
CA ASN A 19 -1.80 -2.05 9.12
C ASN A 19 -3.16 -1.49 9.57
N ARG A 20 -4.08 -1.16 8.65
CA ARG A 20 -5.46 -0.78 9.03
C ARG A 20 -6.17 -1.91 9.76
N ASP A 21 -6.11 -3.13 9.22
CA ASP A 21 -6.71 -4.32 9.84
C ASP A 21 -6.08 -4.58 11.23
N ALA A 22 -4.76 -4.40 11.36
CA ALA A 22 -4.05 -4.54 12.64
C ALA A 22 -4.45 -3.44 13.66
N ALA A 23 -4.72 -2.21 13.21
CA ALA A 23 -5.17 -1.12 14.07
C ALA A 23 -6.55 -1.44 14.67
N GLU A 24 -7.49 -1.94 13.86
CA GLU A 24 -8.81 -2.38 14.30
C GLU A 24 -8.69 -3.54 15.31
N HIS A 25 -7.85 -4.53 15.00
CA HIS A 25 -7.62 -5.65 15.90
C HIS A 25 -7.03 -5.20 17.25
N ALA A 26 -6.04 -4.29 17.22
CA ALA A 26 -5.39 -3.78 18.43
C ALA A 26 -6.38 -3.13 19.42
N LEU A 27 -7.45 -2.50 18.93
CA LEU A 27 -8.50 -1.92 19.78
C LEU A 27 -9.31 -2.97 20.54
N THR A 28 -9.31 -4.23 20.08
CA THR A 28 -10.09 -5.33 20.70
C THR A 28 -9.23 -6.34 21.44
N ASP A 29 -7.90 -6.18 21.41
CA ASP A 29 -6.96 -7.14 21.95
C ASP A 29 -6.94 -7.15 23.50
N VAL A 30 -7.76 -8.02 24.08
CA VAL A 30 -8.03 -8.12 25.52
C VAL A 30 -6.80 -8.43 26.37
N GLN A 31 -5.69 -8.87 25.76
CA GLN A 31 -4.44 -9.13 26.48
C GLN A 31 -3.76 -7.82 26.94
N PHE A 32 -4.16 -6.68 26.39
CA PHE A 32 -3.56 -5.38 26.68
C PHE A 32 -4.51 -4.44 27.40
N SER A 33 -3.93 -3.58 28.25
CA SER A 33 -4.69 -2.49 28.87
C SER A 33 -5.27 -1.56 27.80
N HIS A 34 -6.36 -0.87 28.14
CA HIS A 34 -7.02 0.05 27.22
C HIS A 34 -6.06 1.11 26.65
N LYS A 35 -5.18 1.66 27.49
CA LYS A 35 -4.16 2.63 27.04
C LYS A 35 -3.21 2.02 26.00
N VAL A 36 -2.69 0.83 26.26
CA VAL A 36 -1.76 0.15 25.34
C VAL A 36 -2.46 -0.24 24.03
N ARG A 37 -3.74 -0.65 24.08
CA ARG A 37 -4.55 -0.88 22.87
C ARG A 37 -4.66 0.37 22.00
N GLN A 38 -4.93 1.53 22.61
CA GLN A 38 -5.00 2.80 21.89
C GLN A 38 -3.65 3.19 21.28
N GLU A 39 -2.55 3.06 22.03
CA GLU A 39 -1.20 3.36 21.55
C GLU A 39 -0.82 2.46 20.35
N ARG A 40 -1.13 1.16 20.43
CA ARG A 40 -0.91 0.21 19.33
C ARG A 40 -1.76 0.54 18.10
N ALA A 41 -3.04 0.83 18.30
CA ALA A 41 -3.92 1.22 17.20
C ALA A 41 -3.45 2.52 16.52
N ALA A 42 -2.99 3.50 17.30
CA ALA A 42 -2.42 4.74 16.80
C ALA A 42 -1.14 4.50 15.99
N HIS A 43 -0.24 3.64 16.47
CA HIS A 43 0.97 3.25 15.76
C HIS A 43 0.65 2.62 14.39
N TYR A 44 -0.20 1.59 14.36
CA TYR A 44 -0.58 0.94 13.10
C TYR A 44 -1.30 1.90 12.14
N THR A 45 -2.14 2.80 12.66
CA THR A 45 -2.79 3.84 11.85
C THR A 45 -1.78 4.79 11.22
N ALA A 46 -0.79 5.26 11.98
CA ALA A 46 0.25 6.15 11.47
C ALA A 46 1.09 5.46 10.37
N GLU A 47 1.44 4.19 10.57
CA GLU A 47 2.20 3.43 9.57
C GLU A 47 1.36 3.16 8.32
N ALA A 48 0.07 2.87 8.45
CA ALA A 48 -0.84 2.76 7.30
C ALA A 48 -0.85 4.05 6.45
N VAL A 49 -0.96 5.22 7.09
CA VAL A 49 -0.93 6.51 6.39
C VAL A 49 0.41 6.74 5.67
N ARG A 50 1.53 6.40 6.30
CA ARG A 50 2.87 6.49 5.68
C ARG A 50 2.95 5.61 4.43
N LEU A 51 2.43 4.39 4.51
CA LEU A 51 2.43 3.41 3.42
C LEU A 51 1.45 3.80 2.30
N GLU A 52 0.29 4.39 2.62
CA GLU A 52 -0.64 4.96 1.63
C GLU A 52 0.04 6.07 0.82
N ALA A 53 0.77 6.97 1.50
CA ALA A 53 1.55 8.01 0.83
C ALA A 53 2.64 7.42 -0.07
N LEU A 54 3.33 6.36 0.39
CA LEU A 54 4.33 5.65 -0.43
C LEU A 54 3.70 4.96 -1.64
N ALA A 55 2.54 4.31 -1.48
CA ALA A 55 1.82 3.66 -2.56
C ALA A 55 1.43 4.65 -3.67
N ALA A 56 1.01 5.86 -3.28
CA ALA A 56 0.68 6.93 -4.21
C ALA A 56 1.90 7.39 -5.03
N LEU A 57 3.10 7.36 -4.45
CA LEU A 57 4.36 7.68 -5.15
C LEU A 57 4.86 6.52 -6.02
N CYS A 58 4.65 5.28 -5.58
CA CYS A 58 5.05 4.06 -6.28
C CYS A 58 4.08 3.64 -7.39
N SER A 59 3.01 4.37 -7.65
CA SER A 59 2.25 4.28 -8.89
C SER A 59 2.90 5.21 -9.92
N PRO A 60 3.92 4.78 -10.69
CA PRO A 60 4.34 5.53 -11.85
C PRO A 60 3.14 5.54 -12.80
N THR A 61 2.59 6.72 -13.04
CA THR A 61 2.56 7.22 -14.40
C THR A 61 2.14 6.21 -15.48
N ARG A 62 1.00 5.49 -15.31
CA ARG A 62 0.21 5.00 -16.46
C ARG A 62 -0.43 6.17 -17.24
N ALA A 63 -0.10 7.41 -16.88
CA ALA A 63 -0.47 8.63 -17.59
C ALA A 63 0.60 9.09 -18.62
N ALA A 64 1.80 8.49 -18.69
CA ALA A 64 2.85 8.89 -19.65
C ALA A 64 3.01 7.95 -20.85
N GLU A 65 2.13 6.97 -21.04
CA GLU A 65 2.11 6.09 -22.23
C GLU A 65 0.96 6.42 -23.19
N GLY A 66 0.57 7.69 -23.28
CA GLY A 66 -0.39 8.21 -24.27
C GLY A 66 0.24 9.09 -25.36
N GLY A 67 1.57 9.25 -25.35
CA GLY A 67 2.31 10.13 -26.27
C GLY A 67 2.58 9.50 -27.62
N THR A 68 1.57 9.49 -28.50
CA THR A 68 1.69 9.59 -29.97
C THR A 68 2.99 9.10 -30.62
N HIS A 69 3.08 7.81 -30.95
CA HIS A 69 3.93 7.37 -32.06
C HIS A 69 3.06 7.31 -33.33
N ARG A 70 2.83 8.49 -33.93
CA ARG A 70 2.22 8.60 -35.27
C ARG A 70 3.24 8.03 -36.27
N ASN A 71 3.04 6.77 -36.63
CA ASN A 71 3.78 6.09 -37.69
C ASN A 71 3.36 6.70 -39.04
N ALA A 72 4.01 7.79 -39.45
CA ALA A 72 3.89 8.31 -40.81
C ALA A 72 4.81 7.51 -41.74
N ARG A 73 4.39 6.28 -42.08
CA ARG A 73 4.91 5.56 -43.24
C ARG A 73 3.86 5.61 -44.36
N ASN A 74 4.24 6.25 -45.45
CA ASN A 74 3.76 6.10 -46.84
C ASN A 74 2.24 6.06 -47.09
N ALA A 75 1.74 7.12 -47.73
CA ALA A 75 0.77 6.98 -48.81
C ALA A 75 0.88 8.13 -49.82
N ARG A 76 1.46 7.79 -50.98
CA ARG A 76 1.30 8.36 -52.35
C ARG A 76 2.04 9.64 -52.70
#